data_AF-A0AAJ7LDP7-F1
#
_entry.id   AF-A0AAJ7LDP7-F1
#
_cell.length_a   1.000
_cell.length_b   1.000
_cell.length_c   1.000
_cell.angle_alpha   90.00
_cell.angle_beta   90.00
_cell.angle_gamma   90.00
#
_symmetry.space_group_name_H-M   'P 1'
#
loop_
_entity.id
_entity.type
_entity.pdbx_description
1 polymer ?
#
loop_
_entity_poly.entity_id
_entity_poly.type
_entity_poly.pdbx_seq_one_letter_code
_entity_poly.pdbx_strand_id
1 'polypeptide(L)'
;MPFKPSSYVWLFRLSSFTGVLRLSASPSRRVRPTFHTGLPLLFARKLTMQSSRNVTSSSGCGDESLARADTSGPGLFRNIPSVTTEDTGPPLEKKRMESVLLLHERNLRTPSPLFGANCDDDSEAESFRDGRTEEVDRDTRGRAFAWCRDFLSGSWKTIQEDDFQISIVSGGLSNLLYLCSLPEHVHCVGEEPRQVLLRVYGAILQGVDSLVLESVMFAILAERTLGPKLYGIFPEGRLEQYLPNTRMRTHHLSDPAISAEIATKLARFHDMLMPFNKEPKWLFGTIDKYMDQVMKLTFVRDAHLKKYKKLMKLDLPAELESLRALLAATPSPVVFCHNDVQEGNILILEDRDHTSTETLMLIDFEYSSYNYRGFDFGNHFCEWMYDYTYDQWPFYKATPENYPTREQQLHFIRNYLAEQRKDSDSPMNQTQTEEDMIIEANRYALASHFLWGLWSIIQAKISKIEFGYMDYAQCRFDAYFKQKKLFS
;
A
#
# COMPACT_ATOMS: atom_id res chain seq x y z
N MET A 1 -45.77 27.13 35.49
CA MET A 1 -44.46 27.64 35.01
C MET A 1 -43.80 26.56 34.17
N PRO A 2 -43.57 26.77 32.87
CA PRO A 2 -42.54 26.05 32.13
C PRO A 2 -41.47 27.02 31.62
N PHE A 3 -40.21 26.65 31.81
CA PHE A 3 -39.02 27.38 31.38
C PHE A 3 -38.79 27.23 29.87
N LYS A 4 -38.43 28.33 29.21
CA LYS A 4 -38.01 28.44 27.81
C LYS A 4 -36.59 27.90 27.60
N PRO A 5 -36.23 27.50 26.37
CA PRO A 5 -34.89 27.71 25.83
C PRO A 5 -34.88 28.90 24.85
N SER A 6 -33.90 29.79 25.02
CA SER A 6 -33.51 30.87 24.09
C SER A 6 -32.07 30.57 23.66
N SER A 7 -31.86 30.25 22.38
CA SER A 7 -31.25 31.13 21.37
C SER A 7 -29.73 31.24 21.50
N TYR A 8 -28.98 30.78 20.48
CA TYR A 8 -27.96 31.52 19.72
C TYR A 8 -27.20 30.55 18.80
N VAL A 9 -27.58 30.52 17.53
CA VAL A 9 -26.73 30.10 16.40
C VAL A 9 -26.86 31.21 15.36
N TRP A 10 -25.75 31.86 15.02
CA TRP A 10 -25.63 32.72 13.86
C TRP A 10 -24.20 32.68 13.32
N LEU A 11 -24.12 32.82 11.98
CA LEU A 11 -22.96 33.02 11.09
C LEU A 11 -22.35 31.71 10.55
N PHE A 12 -22.41 31.35 9.26
CA PHE A 12 -22.58 32.12 8.02
C PHE A 12 -23.45 31.38 6.98
N ARG A 13 -24.35 32.13 6.34
CA ARG A 13 -25.07 31.83 5.09
C ARG A 13 -24.25 32.26 3.88
N LEU A 14 -24.34 31.51 2.78
CA LEU A 14 -24.46 31.98 1.38
C LEU A 14 -25.00 30.79 0.55
N SER A 15 -26.31 30.56 0.49
CA SER A 15 -27.27 31.07 -0.52
C SER A 15 -27.10 30.48 -1.93
N SER A 16 -27.64 29.27 -2.14
CA SER A 16 -27.98 28.71 -3.46
C SER A 16 -29.38 29.15 -3.90
N PHE A 17 -29.48 29.79 -5.07
CA PHE A 17 -30.74 30.15 -5.70
C PHE A 17 -31.39 28.92 -6.36
N THR A 18 -32.59 28.53 -5.91
CA THR A 18 -33.50 27.62 -6.61
C THR A 18 -34.69 28.40 -7.15
N GLY A 19 -34.81 28.51 -8.47
CA GLY A 19 -35.99 29.02 -9.16
C GLY A 19 -36.81 27.86 -9.72
N VAL A 20 -38.03 27.68 -9.20
CA VAL A 20 -39.04 26.75 -9.69
C VAL A 20 -39.70 27.33 -10.96
N LEU A 21 -39.79 26.55 -12.03
CA LEU A 21 -40.60 26.88 -13.21
C LEU A 21 -41.45 25.67 -13.63
N ARG A 22 -42.76 25.94 -13.75
CA ARG A 22 -43.86 25.00 -14.00
C ARG A 22 -43.82 24.41 -15.41
N LEU A 23 -44.22 23.14 -15.52
CA LEU A 23 -44.54 22.42 -16.75
C LEU A 23 -45.92 22.82 -17.31
N SER A 24 -46.00 23.00 -18.63
CA SER A 24 -47.24 22.88 -19.42
C SER A 24 -46.92 22.18 -20.75
N ALA A 25 -47.77 21.23 -21.15
CA ALA A 25 -47.51 20.32 -22.26
C ALA A 25 -48.20 20.70 -23.59
N SER A 26 -47.43 20.54 -24.68
CA SER A 26 -47.80 20.08 -26.05
C SER A 26 -48.49 21.03 -27.06
N PRO A 27 -48.46 20.80 -28.41
CA PRO A 27 -47.82 19.71 -29.18
C PRO A 27 -47.02 20.10 -30.48
N SER A 28 -46.15 19.17 -30.89
CA SER A 28 -45.67 18.78 -32.24
C SER A 28 -45.52 19.79 -33.40
N ARG A 29 -44.30 19.89 -33.97
CA ARG A 29 -44.06 19.97 -35.43
C ARG A 29 -42.63 19.53 -35.82
N ARG A 30 -42.56 18.66 -36.83
CA ARG A 30 -41.36 18.09 -37.47
C ARG A 30 -40.58 19.16 -38.26
N VAL A 31 -39.25 19.20 -38.14
CA VAL A 31 -38.34 19.70 -39.19
C VAL A 31 -37.04 18.86 -39.18
N ARG A 32 -36.59 18.45 -40.36
CA ARG A 32 -35.38 17.67 -40.68
C ARG A 32 -34.09 18.49 -40.48
N PRO A 33 -32.91 17.89 -40.20
CA PRO A 33 -31.65 18.58 -40.33
C PRO A 33 -31.04 18.40 -41.73
N THR A 34 -30.68 19.51 -42.36
CA THR A 34 -29.82 19.58 -43.56
C THR A 34 -28.37 19.80 -43.13
N PHE A 35 -27.46 19.00 -43.71
CA PHE A 35 -26.01 19.19 -43.64
C PHE A 35 -25.59 20.40 -44.46
N HIS A 36 -24.70 21.24 -43.91
CA HIS A 36 -23.74 22.01 -44.71
C HIS A 36 -22.44 22.26 -43.94
N THR A 37 -21.36 22.10 -44.69
CA THR A 37 -19.93 22.25 -44.39
C THR A 37 -19.48 23.71 -44.26
N GLY A 38 -18.50 23.99 -43.39
CA GLY A 38 -17.71 25.24 -43.40
C GLY A 38 -16.73 25.39 -42.24
N LEU A 39 -15.42 25.25 -42.51
CA LEU A 39 -14.26 25.76 -41.74
C LEU A 39 -13.86 27.15 -42.28
N PRO A 40 -12.86 27.90 -41.74
CA PRO A 40 -12.16 27.85 -40.44
C PRO A 40 -12.09 29.23 -39.72
N LEU A 41 -11.55 29.30 -38.49
CA LEU A 41 -10.56 30.34 -38.09
C LEU A 41 -9.99 30.10 -36.67
N LEU A 42 -8.68 30.27 -36.59
CA LEU A 42 -7.79 30.17 -35.42
C LEU A 42 -8.02 31.31 -34.40
N PHE A 43 -7.72 31.06 -33.12
CA PHE A 43 -6.76 31.87 -32.35
C PHE A 43 -6.38 31.17 -31.03
N ALA A 44 -5.11 30.76 -30.95
CA ALA A 44 -4.45 30.33 -29.72
C ALA A 44 -3.80 31.55 -29.03
N ARG A 45 -3.89 31.61 -27.69
CA ARG A 45 -3.09 32.53 -26.87
C ARG A 45 -2.21 31.71 -25.92
N LYS A 46 -0.90 31.79 -26.14
CA LYS A 46 0.18 31.39 -25.23
C LYS A 46 0.77 32.67 -24.65
N LEU A 47 0.92 32.73 -23.33
CA LEU A 47 1.67 33.76 -22.60
C LEU A 47 3.05 33.18 -22.26
N THR A 48 4.09 33.94 -22.59
CA THR A 48 5.49 33.72 -22.22
C THR A 48 6.03 34.98 -21.57
N MET A 49 6.93 34.82 -20.60
CA MET A 49 8.16 35.59 -20.30
C MET A 49 8.67 35.13 -18.92
N GLN A 50 9.96 35.03 -18.58
CA GLN A 50 11.19 35.62 -19.10
C GLN A 50 12.41 34.89 -18.47
N SER A 51 13.51 34.73 -19.21
CA SER A 51 14.88 34.91 -18.72
C SER A 51 15.83 35.07 -19.91
N SER A 52 16.94 35.76 -19.68
CA SER A 52 17.59 36.71 -20.60
C SER A 52 18.95 36.20 -21.12
N ARG A 53 19.23 36.48 -22.40
CA ARG A 53 20.48 36.95 -23.08
C ARG A 53 21.86 36.52 -22.51
N ASN A 54 22.92 36.17 -23.26
CA ASN A 54 23.39 36.45 -24.63
C ASN A 54 24.56 35.48 -24.98
N VAL A 55 24.60 34.82 -26.15
CA VAL A 55 25.31 35.15 -27.44
C VAL A 55 26.81 34.84 -27.52
N THR A 56 27.19 33.89 -28.41
CA THR A 56 28.10 34.01 -29.59
C THR A 56 28.21 32.63 -30.29
N SER A 57 27.60 32.44 -31.47
CA SER A 57 28.22 32.29 -32.82
C SER A 57 29.21 31.10 -32.95
N SER A 58 29.20 30.20 -33.94
CA SER A 58 28.81 30.25 -35.36
C SER A 58 28.90 28.84 -36.01
N SER A 59 28.19 28.66 -37.13
CA SER A 59 28.41 27.70 -38.27
C SER A 59 28.47 26.19 -37.97
N GLY A 60 27.80 25.27 -38.67
CA GLY A 60 27.16 25.28 -39.99
C GLY A 60 27.63 24.05 -40.79
N CYS A 61 26.70 23.12 -41.06
CA CYS A 61 26.60 22.15 -42.18
C CYS A 61 27.79 21.23 -42.57
N GLY A 62 27.48 19.94 -42.85
CA GLY A 62 28.24 19.13 -43.81
C GLY A 62 28.23 17.62 -43.57
N ASP A 63 28.00 16.88 -44.65
CA ASP A 63 27.63 15.45 -44.76
C ASP A 63 28.77 14.41 -44.66
N GLU A 64 28.30 13.18 -44.40
CA GLU A 64 28.70 11.84 -44.88
C GLU A 64 30.16 11.38 -45.14
N SER A 65 30.38 10.15 -44.63
CA SER A 65 31.12 9.00 -45.23
C SER A 65 32.63 8.88 -45.02
N LEU A 66 33.05 7.81 -44.31
CA LEU A 66 33.79 6.64 -44.83
C LEU A 66 34.48 5.84 -43.71
N ALA A 67 34.46 4.51 -43.86
CA ALA A 67 35.04 3.52 -42.98
C ALA A 67 36.51 3.21 -43.32
N ARG A 68 37.34 2.91 -42.32
CA ARG A 68 38.12 1.65 -42.13
C ARG A 68 39.38 1.83 -41.23
N ALA A 69 39.41 1.01 -40.18
CA ALA A 69 40.46 0.10 -39.69
C ALA A 69 41.90 0.55 -39.32
N ASP A 70 42.27 0.12 -38.10
CA ASP A 70 43.51 -0.58 -37.67
C ASP A 70 44.69 0.12 -36.94
N THR A 71 44.78 -0.23 -35.65
CA THR A 71 45.93 -0.78 -34.88
C THR A 71 47.07 0.07 -34.25
N SER A 72 47.34 -0.31 -32.99
CA SER A 72 48.62 -0.39 -32.23
C SER A 72 49.25 0.84 -31.54
N GLY A 73 49.49 0.71 -30.21
CA GLY A 73 50.42 1.53 -29.39
C GLY A 73 51.89 1.07 -29.53
N PRO A 74 52.83 1.24 -28.55
CA PRO A 74 52.74 1.86 -27.21
C PRO A 74 53.95 2.76 -26.78
N GLY A 75 53.87 3.37 -25.57
CA GLY A 75 55.00 3.51 -24.61
C GLY A 75 55.70 4.87 -24.46
N LEU A 76 55.79 5.42 -23.22
CA LEU A 76 57.04 5.60 -22.44
C LEU A 76 56.89 6.47 -21.18
N PHE A 77 57.53 5.99 -20.10
CA PHE A 77 57.83 6.61 -18.81
C PHE A 77 58.79 7.81 -18.90
N ARG A 78 58.69 8.79 -17.99
CA ARG A 78 59.83 9.25 -17.16
C ARG A 78 59.47 10.21 -16.00
N ASN A 79 60.32 10.12 -14.97
CA ASN A 79 60.29 10.64 -13.60
C ASN A 79 60.92 12.05 -13.41
N ILE A 80 60.39 12.79 -12.41
CA ILE A 80 60.94 13.68 -11.32
C ILE A 80 62.22 14.53 -11.55
N PRO A 81 62.41 15.71 -10.88
CA PRO A 81 62.91 15.75 -9.49
C PRO A 81 62.27 16.79 -8.54
N SER A 82 62.48 16.54 -7.24
CA SER A 82 62.09 17.22 -6.00
C SER A 82 62.98 18.40 -5.59
N VAL A 83 62.50 19.28 -4.68
CA VAL A 83 63.31 20.19 -3.86
C VAL A 83 62.89 20.08 -2.38
N THR A 84 63.90 19.96 -1.52
CA THR A 84 63.91 19.83 -0.05
C THR A 84 64.14 21.17 0.65
N THR A 85 63.74 21.30 1.92
CA THR A 85 64.53 21.97 3.00
C THR A 85 63.94 21.64 4.38
N GLU A 86 64.79 21.20 5.30
CA GLU A 86 64.58 21.07 6.75
C GLU A 86 65.20 22.30 7.46
N ASP A 87 64.69 22.71 8.64
CA ASP A 87 65.55 23.17 9.75
C ASP A 87 64.86 23.19 11.14
N THR A 88 65.51 22.52 12.10
CA THR A 88 65.70 22.69 13.58
C THR A 88 64.70 23.39 14.54
N GLY A 89 64.45 22.77 15.73
CA GLY A 89 63.89 23.38 16.97
C GLY A 89 64.96 23.76 18.02
N PRO A 90 64.76 23.82 19.37
CA PRO A 90 63.58 23.99 20.28
C PRO A 90 63.86 25.06 21.42
N PRO A 91 63.48 24.98 22.73
CA PRO A 91 62.20 24.81 23.48
C PRO A 91 61.92 25.90 24.57
N LEU A 92 60.74 25.88 25.25
CA LEU A 92 60.45 26.17 26.70
C LEU A 92 58.95 26.55 26.93
N GLU A 93 58.31 26.48 28.09
CA GLU A 93 57.96 25.46 29.10
C GLU A 93 57.09 26.18 30.18
N LYS A 94 56.27 25.43 30.95
CA LYS A 94 55.48 25.74 32.19
C LYS A 94 53.99 25.97 31.96
N LYS A 95 53.03 25.44 32.74
CA LYS A 95 52.90 24.56 33.96
C LYS A 95 51.34 24.41 34.10
N ARG A 96 50.65 23.40 34.66
CA ARG A 96 50.83 22.68 35.93
C ARG A 96 49.78 21.53 36.03
N MET A 97 50.25 20.44 36.64
CA MET A 97 49.68 19.18 37.17
C MET A 97 48.18 18.93 37.39
N GLU A 98 47.89 17.65 37.09
CA GLU A 98 46.80 16.75 37.50
C GLU A 98 46.68 16.48 39.02
N SER A 99 45.50 15.96 39.40
CA SER A 99 45.31 15.02 40.51
C SER A 99 44.31 13.94 40.09
N VAL A 100 44.71 12.69 40.32
CA VAL A 100 44.11 11.40 39.95
C VAL A 100 42.96 11.01 40.88
N LEU A 101 41.92 10.29 40.38
CA LEU A 101 41.38 9.04 40.98
C LEU A 101 40.16 8.46 40.22
N LEU A 102 40.39 7.28 39.62
CA LEU A 102 39.54 6.09 39.47
C LEU A 102 38.07 6.24 39.05
N LEU A 103 37.71 5.59 37.92
CA LEU A 103 36.49 4.77 37.81
C LEU A 103 36.67 3.69 36.72
N HIS A 104 36.18 2.49 37.05
CA HIS A 104 36.26 1.23 36.30
C HIS A 104 35.79 1.32 34.83
N GLU A 105 36.65 0.95 33.88
CA GLU A 105 36.22 0.46 32.56
C GLU A 105 35.88 -1.03 32.67
N ARG A 106 34.59 -1.36 32.55
CA ARG A 106 34.12 -2.72 32.23
C ARG A 106 33.23 -2.64 31.00
N ASN A 107 33.78 -3.10 29.88
CA ASN A 107 33.12 -3.70 28.71
C ASN A 107 31.69 -3.22 28.38
N LEU A 108 31.58 -2.20 27.52
CA LEU A 108 30.39 -1.98 26.70
C LEU A 108 30.77 -2.24 25.24
N ARG A 109 30.54 -3.47 24.77
CA ARG A 109 30.47 -3.76 23.34
C ARG A 109 29.20 -3.11 22.81
N THR A 110 29.33 -1.93 22.24
CA THR A 110 28.37 -1.37 21.28
C THR A 110 28.51 -2.16 19.97
N PRO A 111 27.46 -2.76 19.40
CA PRO A 111 27.54 -3.20 18.02
C PRO A 111 27.38 -1.96 17.14
N SER A 112 28.49 -1.44 16.62
CA SER A 112 28.45 -0.56 15.46
C SER A 112 27.88 -1.32 14.26
N PRO A 113 27.05 -0.70 13.40
CA PRO A 113 26.69 -1.31 12.14
C PRO A 113 27.96 -1.44 11.30
N LEU A 114 28.37 -2.68 11.03
CA LEU A 114 29.45 -2.99 10.10
C LEU A 114 29.04 -2.53 8.70
N PHE A 115 29.42 -1.31 8.35
CA PHE A 115 29.52 -0.88 6.97
C PHE A 115 30.70 -1.61 6.33
N GLY A 116 30.38 -2.60 5.49
CA GLY A 116 31.28 -3.17 4.50
C GLY A 116 31.78 -4.58 4.78
N ALA A 117 31.17 -5.60 4.17
CA ALA A 117 31.85 -6.64 3.39
C ALA A 117 30.84 -7.62 2.76
N ASN A 118 30.87 -7.70 1.42
CA ASN A 118 30.28 -8.69 0.51
C ASN A 118 28.75 -8.80 0.36
N CYS A 119 28.30 -8.37 -0.81
CA CYS A 119 27.00 -8.62 -1.41
C CYS A 119 26.93 -10.04 -2.01
N ASP A 120 26.32 -10.98 -1.27
CA ASP A 120 25.84 -12.30 -1.73
C ASP A 120 24.73 -12.82 -0.76
N ASP A 121 23.56 -12.18 -0.73
CA ASP A 121 22.43 -12.60 0.10
C ASP A 121 21.11 -12.63 -0.70
N ASP A 122 20.53 -13.82 -0.91
CA ASP A 122 19.22 -14.02 -1.58
C ASP A 122 18.14 -14.28 -0.53
N SER A 123 17.64 -13.23 0.12
CA SER A 123 16.91 -13.38 1.38
C SER A 123 15.47 -13.94 1.25
N GLU A 124 15.31 -15.19 1.74
CA GLU A 124 14.20 -15.73 2.54
C GLU A 124 14.83 -16.34 3.82
N ALA A 125 14.64 -15.74 4.99
CA ALA A 125 15.76 -15.07 5.65
C ALA A 125 16.47 -16.00 6.66
N GLU A 126 17.81 -15.97 6.75
CA GLU A 126 18.56 -16.59 7.85
C GLU A 126 18.66 -15.60 9.02
N SER A 127 18.26 -16.05 10.21
CA SER A 127 18.37 -15.37 11.53
C SER A 127 17.18 -14.50 11.95
N PHE A 128 16.05 -15.12 12.28
CA PHE A 128 15.39 -14.80 13.56
C PHE A 128 15.03 -16.11 14.29
N ARG A 129 15.86 -16.52 15.25
CA ARG A 129 15.31 -17.25 16.40
C ARG A 129 14.21 -16.35 16.95
N ASP A 130 13.04 -16.91 17.19
CA ASP A 130 11.93 -16.34 17.94
C ASP A 130 12.46 -15.59 19.19
N GLY A 131 12.77 -14.32 18.96
CA GLY A 131 13.64 -13.50 19.79
C GLY A 131 13.16 -12.07 19.79
N ARG A 132 11.88 -11.86 19.43
CA ARG A 132 11.15 -10.71 19.94
C ARG A 132 11.04 -10.98 21.43
N THR A 133 11.87 -10.31 22.22
CA THR A 133 11.46 -10.05 23.60
C THR A 133 10.03 -9.55 23.53
N GLU A 134 9.11 -10.16 24.27
CA GLU A 134 7.74 -9.65 24.42
C GLU A 134 7.75 -8.19 24.92
N GLU A 135 8.87 -7.79 25.49
CA GLU A 135 9.19 -6.43 25.90
C GLU A 135 9.64 -5.55 24.74
N VAL A 136 9.01 -4.37 24.68
CA VAL A 136 9.39 -3.27 23.79
C VAL A 136 10.69 -2.65 24.29
N ASP A 137 11.64 -2.40 23.39
CA ASP A 137 12.91 -1.78 23.75
C ASP A 137 12.73 -0.36 24.32
N ARG A 138 13.68 0.06 25.16
CA ARG A 138 13.59 1.33 25.90
C ARG A 138 13.49 2.55 24.98
N ASP A 139 14.20 2.54 23.85
CA ASP A 139 14.22 3.67 22.92
C ASP A 139 12.87 3.80 22.21
N THR A 140 12.29 2.67 21.78
CA THR A 140 10.93 2.63 21.20
C THR A 140 9.88 3.04 22.22
N ARG A 141 9.97 2.58 23.47
CA ARG A 141 9.08 3.02 24.55
C ARG A 141 9.17 4.54 24.77
N GLY A 142 10.37 5.09 24.87
CA GLY A 142 10.59 6.52 25.07
C GLY A 142 10.04 7.37 23.92
N ARG A 143 10.24 6.94 22.67
CA ARG A 143 9.65 7.59 21.48
C ARG A 143 8.12 7.52 21.47
N ALA A 144 7.56 6.33 21.73
CA ALA A 144 6.12 6.14 21.79
C ALA A 144 5.46 7.02 22.87
N PHE A 145 6.08 7.12 24.05
CA PHE A 145 5.67 8.02 25.12
C PHE A 145 5.70 9.48 24.66
N ALA A 146 6.79 9.93 24.04
CA ALA A 146 6.93 11.29 23.52
C ALA A 146 5.84 11.61 22.48
N TRP A 147 5.62 10.74 21.49
CA TRP A 147 4.59 10.94 20.47
C TRP A 147 3.18 10.94 21.06
N CYS A 148 2.84 10.00 21.94
CA CYS A 148 1.53 10.00 22.62
C CYS A 148 1.32 11.31 23.39
N ARG A 149 2.33 11.78 24.11
CA ARG A 149 2.27 13.04 24.84
C ARG A 149 2.15 14.23 23.91
N ASP A 150 2.84 14.27 22.78
CA ASP A 150 2.86 15.42 21.87
C ASP A 150 1.54 15.57 21.10
N PHE A 151 1.00 14.46 20.60
CA PHE A 151 -0.16 14.45 19.71
C PHE A 151 -1.51 14.24 20.41
N LEU A 152 -1.55 13.56 21.56
CA LEU A 152 -2.80 13.33 22.30
C LEU A 152 -3.03 14.43 23.35
N SER A 153 -4.29 14.60 23.74
CA SER A 153 -4.73 15.59 24.74
C SER A 153 -4.98 14.96 26.11
N GLY A 154 -5.34 15.78 27.09
CA GLY A 154 -5.76 15.33 28.42
C GLY A 154 -4.66 14.61 29.19
N SER A 155 -4.99 13.46 29.75
CA SER A 155 -4.12 12.70 30.66
C SER A 155 -2.79 12.26 30.05
N TRP A 156 -2.73 12.13 28.72
CA TRP A 156 -1.48 11.85 28.01
C TRP A 156 -0.44 12.98 28.16
N LYS A 157 -0.86 14.21 28.44
CA LYS A 157 0.04 15.36 28.68
C LYS A 157 0.73 15.29 30.05
N THR A 158 0.12 14.62 31.03
CA THR A 158 0.54 14.64 32.44
C THR A 158 1.02 13.30 32.99
N ILE A 159 0.74 12.19 32.28
CA ILE A 159 1.22 10.86 32.64
C ILE A 159 2.75 10.81 32.73
N GLN A 160 3.26 10.11 33.74
CA GLN A 160 4.69 9.86 33.90
C GLN A 160 5.15 8.71 33.01
N GLU A 161 6.41 8.73 32.58
CA GLU A 161 6.95 7.70 31.69
C GLU A 161 6.90 6.30 32.32
N ASP A 162 7.01 6.18 33.64
CA ASP A 162 6.91 4.91 34.37
C ASP A 162 5.49 4.32 34.32
N ASP A 163 4.47 5.16 34.25
CA ASP A 163 3.06 4.78 34.19
C ASP A 163 2.57 4.47 32.76
N PHE A 164 3.33 4.89 31.75
CA PHE A 164 3.00 4.64 30.34
C PHE A 164 3.01 3.14 30.05
N GLN A 165 1.95 2.60 29.45
CA GLN A 165 1.89 1.18 29.10
C GLN A 165 2.06 1.03 27.59
N ILE A 166 2.90 0.07 27.18
CA ILE A 166 3.12 -0.26 25.78
C ILE A 166 3.27 -1.76 25.62
N SER A 167 2.61 -2.33 24.62
CA SER A 167 2.76 -3.73 24.23
C SER A 167 2.81 -3.88 22.71
N ILE A 168 3.45 -4.96 22.26
CA ILE A 168 3.52 -5.28 20.82
C ILE A 168 2.16 -5.84 20.39
N VAL A 169 1.63 -5.33 19.28
CA VAL A 169 0.44 -5.89 18.63
C VAL A 169 0.88 -6.71 17.43
N SER A 170 0.38 -7.94 17.32
CA SER A 170 0.60 -8.78 16.15
C SER A 170 -0.06 -8.14 14.91
N GLY A 171 0.74 -7.52 14.04
CA GLY A 171 0.31 -6.90 12.78
C GLY A 171 0.78 -7.64 11.53
N GLY A 172 0.41 -7.11 10.35
CA GLY A 172 0.89 -7.57 9.06
C GLY A 172 2.41 -7.46 8.90
N LEU A 173 2.93 -8.07 7.84
CA LEU A 173 4.35 -8.25 7.57
C LEU A 173 5.15 -6.94 7.41
N SER A 174 4.48 -5.83 7.08
CA SER A 174 5.13 -4.57 6.66
C SER A 174 5.34 -3.52 7.77
N ASN A 175 4.67 -3.64 8.92
CA ASN A 175 4.54 -2.56 9.90
C ASN A 175 4.77 -3.05 11.35
N LEU A 176 5.46 -2.24 12.16
CA LEU A 176 5.55 -2.47 13.61
C LEU A 176 4.38 -1.76 14.31
N LEU A 177 3.58 -2.53 15.04
CA LEU A 177 2.38 -2.06 15.73
C LEU A 177 2.54 -2.16 17.23
N TYR A 178 2.20 -1.09 17.94
CA TYR A 178 2.27 -1.03 19.39
C TYR A 178 0.96 -0.50 19.97
N LEU A 179 0.41 -1.18 20.97
CA LEU A 179 -0.71 -0.68 21.75
C LEU A 179 -0.15 0.18 22.88
N CYS A 180 -0.48 1.47 22.89
CA CYS A 180 -0.12 2.38 23.96
C CYS A 180 -1.37 2.65 24.82
N SER A 181 -1.26 2.55 26.14
CA SER A 181 -2.41 2.74 27.05
C SER A 181 -2.09 3.57 28.29
N LEU A 182 -3.12 4.29 28.76
CA LEU A 182 -3.16 4.87 30.11
C LEU A 182 -3.48 3.76 31.12
N PRO A 183 -2.81 3.71 32.29
CA PRO A 183 -3.11 2.72 33.32
C PRO A 183 -4.50 2.96 33.93
N GLU A 184 -5.10 1.90 34.51
CA GLU A 184 -6.48 1.94 35.03
C GLU A 184 -6.73 3.05 36.06
N HIS A 185 -5.71 3.36 36.88
CA HIS A 185 -5.81 4.37 37.93
C HIS A 185 -5.73 5.82 37.42
N VAL A 186 -5.30 6.04 36.16
CA VAL A 186 -5.29 7.38 35.53
C VAL A 186 -6.64 7.62 34.87
N HIS A 187 -7.38 8.61 35.36
CA HIS A 187 -8.69 9.00 34.82
C HIS A 187 -8.53 10.00 33.68
N CYS A 188 -9.30 9.80 32.59
CA CYS A 188 -9.36 10.76 31.50
C CYS A 188 -9.92 12.11 31.97
N VAL A 189 -9.35 13.20 31.48
CA VAL A 189 -9.72 14.58 31.82
C VAL A 189 -10.71 15.16 30.78
N GLY A 190 -10.71 14.65 29.56
CA GLY A 190 -11.62 15.03 28.48
C GLY A 190 -11.97 13.85 27.58
N GLU A 191 -12.07 14.10 26.28
CA GLU A 191 -12.43 13.10 25.26
C GLU A 191 -11.21 12.29 24.75
N GLU A 192 -10.06 12.35 25.44
CA GLU A 192 -8.89 11.61 25.02
C GLU A 192 -9.12 10.09 25.07
N PRO A 193 -8.56 9.33 24.12
CA PRO A 193 -8.64 7.88 24.15
C PRO A 193 -7.82 7.33 25.31
N ARG A 194 -8.30 6.25 25.95
CA ARG A 194 -7.49 5.51 26.95
C ARG A 194 -6.38 4.68 26.32
N GLN A 195 -6.58 4.28 25.08
CA GLN A 195 -5.70 3.37 24.34
C GLN A 195 -5.60 3.85 22.89
N VAL A 196 -4.40 3.80 22.33
CA VAL A 196 -4.12 4.14 20.93
C VAL A 196 -3.23 3.07 20.32
N LEU A 197 -3.40 2.86 19.02
CA LEU A 197 -2.51 2.03 18.23
C LEU A 197 -1.46 2.94 17.59
N LEU A 198 -0.19 2.70 17.92
CA LEU A 198 0.96 3.32 17.29
C LEU A 198 1.42 2.43 16.14
N ARG A 199 1.47 3.01 14.94
CA ARG A 199 2.03 2.39 13.75
C ARG A 199 3.29 3.13 13.33
N VAL A 200 4.41 2.43 13.24
CA VAL A 200 5.70 2.98 12.82
C VAL A 200 6.01 2.55 11.39
N TYR A 201 6.27 3.51 10.51
CA TYR A 201 6.66 3.30 9.12
C TYR A 201 8.11 2.79 9.02
N GLY A 202 8.40 1.92 8.05
CA GLY A 202 9.79 1.67 7.62
C GLY A 202 10.43 0.32 7.98
N ALA A 203 9.68 -0.74 8.28
CA ALA A 203 10.26 -2.10 8.29
C ALA A 203 10.52 -2.63 6.87
N ILE A 204 9.72 -2.19 5.89
CA ILE A 204 9.85 -2.48 4.47
C ILE A 204 9.92 -1.14 3.71
N LEU A 205 10.89 -0.99 2.82
CA LEU A 205 11.17 0.24 2.05
C LEU A 205 9.94 0.68 1.23
N GLN A 206 9.17 1.63 1.75
CA GLN A 206 8.19 2.38 0.96
C GLN A 206 8.78 3.72 0.53
N GLY A 207 8.60 4.10 -0.74
CA GLY A 207 9.03 5.40 -1.24
C GLY A 207 8.23 6.54 -0.62
N VAL A 208 8.82 7.74 -0.53
CA VAL A 208 8.20 8.93 0.09
C VAL A 208 6.81 9.22 -0.49
N ASP A 209 6.63 9.10 -1.81
CA ASP A 209 5.35 9.33 -2.46
C ASP A 209 4.25 8.36 -1.99
N SER A 210 4.62 7.12 -1.68
CA SER A 210 3.69 6.10 -1.17
C SER A 210 3.18 6.46 0.22
N LEU A 211 4.08 6.90 1.11
CA LEU A 211 3.74 7.31 2.48
C LEU A 211 2.80 8.52 2.50
N VAL A 212 3.02 9.47 1.58
CA VAL A 212 2.14 10.66 1.44
C VAL A 212 0.75 10.25 0.99
N LEU A 213 0.63 9.39 -0.02
CA LEU A 213 -0.66 8.91 -0.52
C LEU A 213 -1.40 8.08 0.54
N GLU A 214 -0.71 7.18 1.22
CA GLU A 214 -1.29 6.38 2.32
C GLU A 214 -1.80 7.28 3.45
N SER A 215 -1.01 8.28 3.86
CA SER A 215 -1.39 9.23 4.92
C SER A 215 -2.64 10.02 4.56
N VAL A 216 -2.73 10.53 3.33
CA VAL A 216 -3.91 11.27 2.84
C VAL A 216 -5.13 10.35 2.78
N MET A 217 -4.95 9.12 2.29
CA MET A 217 -6.03 8.16 2.20
C MET A 217 -6.57 7.76 3.57
N PHE A 218 -5.67 7.43 4.49
CA PHE A 218 -6.01 7.07 5.86
C PHE A 218 -6.80 8.20 6.54
N ALA A 219 -6.34 9.45 6.43
CA ALA A 219 -7.03 10.60 6.99
C ALA A 219 -8.45 10.74 6.44
N ILE A 220 -8.65 10.59 5.12
CA ILE A 220 -9.99 10.66 4.51
C ILE A 220 -10.90 9.54 5.02
N LEU A 221 -10.40 8.31 5.12
CA LEU A 221 -11.18 7.17 5.59
C LEU A 221 -11.54 7.29 7.07
N ALA A 222 -10.62 7.78 7.90
CA ALA A 222 -10.85 8.08 9.30
C ALA A 222 -11.95 9.15 9.48
N GLU A 223 -11.87 10.26 8.73
CA GLU A 223 -12.87 11.35 8.77
C GLU A 223 -14.25 10.90 8.30
N ARG A 224 -14.31 9.91 7.40
CA ARG A 224 -15.56 9.33 6.92
C ARG A 224 -16.08 8.18 7.80
N THR A 225 -15.42 7.88 8.92
CA THR A 225 -15.76 6.75 9.82
C THR A 225 -15.73 5.38 9.14
N LEU A 226 -14.91 5.25 8.08
CA LEU A 226 -14.75 4.03 7.28
C LEU A 226 -13.45 3.27 7.63
N GLY A 227 -12.67 3.82 8.55
CA GLY A 227 -11.51 3.18 9.16
C GLY A 227 -11.31 3.67 10.60
N PRO A 228 -10.23 3.26 11.27
CA PRO A 228 -9.90 3.71 12.61
C PRO A 228 -9.76 5.23 12.66
N LYS A 229 -10.20 5.88 13.75
CA LYS A 229 -9.97 7.33 13.92
C LYS A 229 -8.48 7.64 13.90
N LEU A 230 -8.11 8.75 13.28
CA LEU A 230 -6.75 9.26 13.27
C LEU A 230 -6.56 10.23 14.45
N TYR A 231 -5.50 10.02 15.24
CA TYR A 231 -5.16 10.90 16.35
C TYR A 231 -3.92 11.77 16.08
N GLY A 232 -2.98 11.30 15.25
CA GLY A 232 -1.80 12.07 14.89
C GLY A 232 -0.98 11.41 13.78
N ILE A 233 -0.28 12.23 12.99
CA ILE A 233 0.65 11.79 11.94
C ILE A 233 1.99 12.50 12.17
N PHE A 234 3.08 11.76 12.03
CA PHE A 234 4.46 12.26 12.10
C PHE A 234 5.33 11.51 11.07
N PRO A 235 6.56 12.00 10.77
CA PRO A 235 7.39 11.42 9.72
C PRO A 235 7.64 9.91 9.87
N GLU A 236 7.75 9.43 11.10
CA GLU A 236 8.03 8.04 11.42
C GLU A 236 6.78 7.16 11.58
N GLY A 237 5.57 7.71 11.57
CA GLY A 237 4.38 6.92 11.88
C GLY A 237 3.10 7.70 12.11
N ARG A 238 2.12 7.02 12.70
CA ARG A 238 0.83 7.59 13.09
C ARG A 238 0.27 6.96 14.36
N LEU A 239 -0.60 7.71 15.03
CA LEU A 239 -1.46 7.24 16.10
C LEU A 239 -2.88 7.09 15.58
N GLU A 240 -3.44 5.90 15.71
CA GLU A 240 -4.79 5.55 15.29
C GLU A 240 -5.61 4.92 16.42
N GLN A 241 -6.92 4.87 16.24
CA GLN A 241 -7.81 4.19 17.16
C GLN A 241 -7.47 2.71 17.25
N TYR A 242 -7.24 2.23 18.47
CA TYR A 242 -7.22 0.80 18.71
C TYR A 242 -8.65 0.25 18.68
N LEU A 243 -8.89 -0.72 17.81
CA LEU A 243 -10.15 -1.41 17.69
C LEU A 243 -10.00 -2.81 18.31
N PRO A 244 -10.65 -3.11 19.44
CA PRO A 244 -10.71 -4.47 19.95
C PRO A 244 -11.35 -5.39 18.92
N ASN A 245 -10.62 -6.43 18.57
CA ASN A 245 -11.00 -7.30 17.47
C ASN A 245 -10.46 -8.70 17.69
N THR A 246 -11.09 -9.64 17.00
CA THR A 246 -10.52 -10.95 16.73
C THR A 246 -10.03 -11.01 15.30
N ARG A 247 -8.88 -11.66 15.11
CA ARG A 247 -8.26 -11.85 13.80
C ARG A 247 -9.14 -12.76 12.94
N MET A 248 -9.46 -12.30 11.72
CA MET A 248 -10.08 -13.13 10.70
C MET A 248 -9.12 -14.25 10.27
N ARG A 249 -9.65 -15.46 10.09
CA ARG A 249 -8.90 -16.62 9.60
C ARG A 249 -9.44 -17.01 8.23
N THR A 250 -8.62 -17.62 7.40
CA THR A 250 -8.95 -17.97 6.01
C THR A 250 -10.25 -18.78 5.89
N HIS A 251 -10.47 -19.75 6.78
CA HIS A 251 -11.69 -20.58 6.76
C HIS A 251 -12.98 -19.78 7.04
N HIS A 252 -12.89 -18.67 7.77
CA HIS A 252 -14.04 -17.78 8.00
C HIS A 252 -14.50 -17.08 6.72
N LEU A 253 -13.62 -16.88 5.71
CA LEU A 253 -14.01 -16.23 4.45
C LEU A 253 -15.12 -17.00 3.72
N SER A 254 -15.16 -18.33 3.91
CA SER A 254 -16.17 -19.21 3.33
C SER A 254 -17.50 -19.25 4.08
N ASP A 255 -17.58 -18.64 5.26
CA ASP A 255 -18.83 -18.52 6.01
C ASP A 255 -19.82 -17.59 5.25
N PRO A 256 -21.07 -18.03 4.99
CA PRO A 256 -22.01 -17.23 4.20
C PRO A 256 -22.35 -15.87 4.81
N ALA A 257 -22.40 -15.73 6.14
CA ALA A 257 -22.73 -14.46 6.78
C ALA A 257 -21.55 -13.48 6.70
N ILE A 258 -20.34 -13.97 6.97
CA ILE A 258 -19.10 -13.18 6.83
C ILE A 258 -18.90 -12.77 5.37
N SER A 259 -19.05 -13.70 4.43
CA SER A 259 -18.94 -13.42 2.98
C SER A 259 -19.94 -12.36 2.51
N ALA A 260 -21.19 -12.42 2.99
CA ALA A 260 -22.21 -11.41 2.70
C ALA A 260 -21.86 -10.02 3.27
N GLU A 261 -21.33 -9.97 4.49
CA GLU A 261 -20.91 -8.72 5.10
C GLU A 261 -19.70 -8.12 4.37
N ILE A 262 -18.69 -8.93 4.02
CA ILE A 262 -17.55 -8.47 3.20
C ILE A 262 -18.04 -7.89 1.87
N ALA A 263 -18.95 -8.58 1.18
CA ALA A 263 -19.54 -8.09 -0.07
C ALA A 263 -20.22 -6.73 0.09
N THR A 264 -20.95 -6.55 1.19
CA THR A 264 -21.62 -5.30 1.54
C THR A 264 -20.62 -4.17 1.81
N LYS A 265 -19.57 -4.44 2.59
CA LYS A 265 -18.51 -3.45 2.88
C LYS A 265 -17.76 -3.05 1.61
N LEU A 266 -17.46 -4.02 0.75
CA LEU A 266 -16.76 -3.78 -0.51
C LEU A 266 -17.61 -2.97 -1.49
N ALA A 267 -18.93 -3.19 -1.54
CA ALA A 267 -19.85 -2.36 -2.33
C ALA A 267 -19.79 -0.88 -1.91
N ARG A 268 -19.89 -0.60 -0.61
CA ARG A 268 -19.75 0.78 -0.09
C ARG A 268 -18.36 1.35 -0.35
N PHE A 269 -17.32 0.53 -0.26
CA PHE A 269 -15.96 0.94 -0.56
C PHE A 269 -15.79 1.36 -2.02
N HIS A 270 -16.33 0.56 -2.94
CA HIS A 270 -16.33 0.84 -4.38
C HIS A 270 -17.11 2.11 -4.75
N ASP A 271 -18.17 2.44 -4.02
CA ASP A 271 -18.97 3.64 -4.23
C ASP A 271 -18.32 4.92 -3.67
N MET A 272 -17.18 4.82 -2.97
CA MET A 272 -16.49 5.98 -2.41
C MET A 272 -15.92 6.91 -3.50
N LEU A 273 -16.27 8.19 -3.41
CA LEU A 273 -15.63 9.25 -4.20
C LEU A 273 -14.38 9.76 -3.47
N MET A 274 -13.22 9.26 -3.88
CA MET A 274 -11.92 9.65 -3.33
C MET A 274 -11.23 10.69 -4.22
N PRO A 275 -10.50 11.67 -3.69
CA PRO A 275 -9.87 12.75 -4.46
C PRO A 275 -8.56 12.32 -5.16
N PHE A 276 -8.54 11.13 -5.76
CA PHE A 276 -7.40 10.56 -6.48
C PHE A 276 -7.66 10.45 -7.98
N ASN A 277 -6.61 10.09 -8.74
CA ASN A 277 -6.75 9.78 -10.16
C ASN A 277 -7.75 8.63 -10.37
N LYS A 278 -8.69 8.81 -11.30
CA LYS A 278 -9.78 7.87 -11.62
C LYS A 278 -9.41 6.83 -12.66
N GLU A 279 -8.27 7.00 -13.33
CA GLU A 279 -7.79 6.05 -14.34
C GLU A 279 -7.25 4.78 -13.66
N PRO A 280 -7.60 3.57 -14.14
CA PRO A 280 -7.20 2.28 -13.54
C PRO A 280 -5.75 1.91 -13.90
N LYS A 281 -4.80 2.81 -13.62
CA LYS A 281 -3.38 2.64 -13.96
C LYS A 281 -2.64 1.71 -13.01
N TRP A 282 -3.18 1.48 -11.82
CA TRP A 282 -2.47 0.77 -10.75
C TRP A 282 -2.16 -0.68 -11.12
N LEU A 283 -3.14 -1.45 -11.61
CA LEU A 283 -2.97 -2.89 -11.88
C LEU A 283 -1.85 -3.15 -12.88
N PHE A 284 -2.00 -2.65 -14.11
CA PHE A 284 -1.02 -2.91 -15.15
C PHE A 284 0.28 -2.12 -14.95
N GLY A 285 0.21 -0.90 -14.40
CA GLY A 285 1.43 -0.15 -14.05
C GLY A 285 2.28 -0.89 -13.02
N THR A 286 1.66 -1.56 -12.05
CA THR A 286 2.35 -2.39 -11.06
C THR A 286 2.88 -3.68 -11.68
N ILE A 287 2.07 -4.38 -12.49
CA ILE A 287 2.52 -5.59 -13.19
C ILE A 287 3.71 -5.30 -14.10
N ASP A 288 3.68 -4.20 -14.87
CA ASP A 288 4.78 -3.80 -15.75
C ASP A 288 6.05 -3.50 -14.97
N LYS A 289 5.92 -2.75 -13.87
CA LYS A 289 7.03 -2.46 -12.95
C LYS A 289 7.61 -3.73 -12.33
N TYR A 290 6.78 -4.69 -11.95
CA TYR A 290 7.25 -5.95 -11.37
C TYR A 290 7.87 -6.86 -12.42
N MET A 291 7.30 -6.93 -13.63
CA MET A 291 7.86 -7.69 -14.74
C MET A 291 9.26 -7.17 -15.08
N ASP A 292 9.43 -5.85 -15.24
CA ASP A 292 10.73 -5.24 -15.53
C ASP A 292 11.78 -5.57 -14.46
N GLN A 293 11.40 -5.57 -13.18
CA GLN A 293 12.28 -5.99 -12.09
C GLN A 293 12.61 -7.49 -12.18
N VAL A 294 11.60 -8.35 -12.28
CA VAL A 294 11.75 -9.82 -12.34
C VAL A 294 12.68 -10.25 -13.48
N MET A 295 12.57 -9.61 -14.65
CA MET A 295 13.43 -9.90 -15.80
C MET A 295 14.89 -9.48 -15.62
N LYS A 296 15.17 -8.57 -14.67
CA LYS A 296 16.52 -8.10 -14.32
C LYS A 296 17.09 -8.80 -13.07
N LEU A 297 16.28 -9.61 -12.38
CA LEU A 297 16.72 -10.32 -11.18
C LEU A 297 17.74 -11.41 -11.51
N THR A 298 18.68 -11.57 -10.59
CA THR A 298 19.64 -12.67 -10.57
C THR A 298 19.62 -13.29 -9.18
N PHE A 299 19.82 -14.60 -9.09
CA PHE A 299 19.90 -15.34 -7.84
C PHE A 299 21.22 -16.10 -7.80
N VAL A 300 21.83 -16.20 -6.62
CA VAL A 300 23.11 -16.87 -6.35
C VAL A 300 22.88 -18.26 -5.74
N ARG A 301 21.91 -18.41 -4.83
CA ARG A 301 21.54 -19.67 -4.18
C ARG A 301 20.97 -20.64 -5.22
N ASP A 302 21.57 -21.83 -5.32
CA ASP A 302 21.19 -22.86 -6.28
C ASP A 302 19.70 -23.24 -6.21
N ALA A 303 19.12 -23.27 -5.01
CA ALA A 303 17.70 -23.56 -4.81
C ALA A 303 16.81 -22.48 -5.46
N HIS A 304 17.12 -21.19 -5.23
CA HIS A 304 16.38 -20.07 -5.81
C HIS A 304 16.59 -20.00 -7.31
N LEU A 305 17.82 -20.21 -7.79
CA LEU A 305 18.14 -20.24 -9.21
C LEU A 305 17.35 -21.34 -9.95
N LYS A 306 17.21 -22.53 -9.36
CA LYS A 306 16.40 -23.62 -9.94
C LYS A 306 14.92 -23.25 -10.02
N LYS A 307 14.34 -22.70 -8.96
CA LYS A 307 12.93 -22.26 -8.93
C LYS A 307 12.68 -21.11 -9.90
N TYR A 308 13.56 -20.10 -9.92
CA TYR A 308 13.49 -18.97 -10.85
C TYR A 308 13.57 -19.42 -12.31
N LYS A 309 14.54 -20.28 -12.66
CA LYS A 309 14.64 -20.86 -14.01
C LYS A 309 13.38 -21.65 -14.39
N LYS A 310 12.72 -22.32 -13.44
CA LYS A 310 11.46 -23.01 -13.71
C LYS A 310 10.35 -22.01 -14.03
N LEU A 311 10.24 -20.91 -13.28
CA LEU A 311 9.27 -19.85 -13.52
C LEU A 311 9.51 -19.14 -14.87
N MET A 312 10.76 -18.87 -15.23
CA MET A 312 11.10 -18.21 -16.51
C MET A 312 10.79 -19.07 -17.74
N LYS A 313 10.62 -20.40 -17.58
CA LYS A 313 10.17 -21.27 -18.68
C LYS A 313 8.69 -21.07 -19.05
N LEU A 314 7.93 -20.35 -18.23
CA LEU A 314 6.50 -20.08 -18.45
C LEU A 314 6.26 -18.96 -19.47
N ASP A 315 7.31 -18.29 -19.98
CA ASP A 315 7.23 -17.13 -20.87
C ASP A 315 6.26 -16.05 -20.35
N LEU A 316 6.57 -15.54 -19.16
CA LEU A 316 5.75 -14.54 -18.48
C LEU A 316 5.43 -13.30 -19.35
N PRO A 317 6.33 -12.78 -20.20
CA PRO A 317 5.99 -11.70 -21.13
C PRO A 317 4.86 -12.06 -22.10
N ALA A 318 4.92 -13.23 -22.75
CA ALA A 318 3.86 -13.68 -23.65
C ALA A 318 2.53 -13.91 -22.91
N GLU A 319 2.60 -14.46 -21.69
CA GLU A 319 1.43 -14.68 -20.84
C GLU A 319 0.78 -13.36 -20.37
N LEU A 320 1.59 -12.32 -20.11
CA LEU A 320 1.07 -10.99 -19.79
C LEU A 320 0.30 -10.39 -20.97
N GLU A 321 0.79 -10.52 -22.19
CA GLU A 321 0.08 -10.05 -23.39
C GLU A 321 -1.24 -10.81 -23.60
N SER A 322 -1.22 -12.14 -23.39
CA SER A 322 -2.43 -12.97 -23.40
C SER A 322 -3.45 -12.52 -22.35
N LEU A 323 -3.00 -12.23 -21.13
CA LEU A 323 -3.84 -11.72 -20.05
C LEU A 323 -4.43 -10.34 -20.39
N ARG A 324 -3.63 -9.43 -20.94
CA ARG A 324 -4.10 -8.10 -21.39
C ARG A 324 -5.22 -8.21 -22.41
N ALA A 325 -5.05 -9.07 -23.42
CA ALA A 325 -6.06 -9.29 -24.44
C ALA A 325 -7.37 -9.84 -23.85
N LEU A 326 -7.27 -10.79 -22.90
CA LEU A 326 -8.43 -11.37 -22.22
C LEU A 326 -9.18 -10.32 -21.38
N LEU A 327 -8.47 -9.50 -20.62
CA LEU A 327 -9.08 -8.48 -19.77
C LEU A 327 -9.62 -7.28 -20.58
N ALA A 328 -9.00 -6.95 -21.72
CA ALA A 328 -9.57 -6.00 -22.65
C ALA A 328 -10.93 -6.45 -23.22
N ALA A 329 -11.13 -7.77 -23.36
CA ALA A 329 -12.40 -8.38 -23.75
C ALA A 329 -13.36 -8.63 -22.56
N THR A 330 -13.02 -8.17 -21.36
CA THR A 330 -13.80 -8.38 -20.13
C THR A 330 -14.09 -7.03 -19.47
N PRO A 331 -15.19 -6.37 -19.85
CA PRO A 331 -15.56 -5.09 -19.27
C PRO A 331 -15.68 -5.17 -17.74
N SER A 332 -15.02 -4.26 -17.05
CA SER A 332 -15.12 -4.14 -15.59
C SER A 332 -15.22 -2.64 -15.23
N PRO A 333 -16.20 -2.22 -14.42
CA PRO A 333 -16.29 -0.85 -13.95
C PRO A 333 -15.02 -0.43 -13.20
N VAL A 334 -14.60 0.82 -13.43
CA VAL A 334 -13.52 1.42 -12.65
C VAL A 334 -14.12 2.07 -11.40
N VAL A 335 -13.71 1.56 -10.24
CA VAL A 335 -14.20 1.97 -8.92
C VAL A 335 -13.01 2.19 -7.98
N PHE A 336 -13.24 2.74 -6.80
CA PHE A 336 -12.18 2.82 -5.79
C PHE A 336 -12.02 1.45 -5.14
N CYS A 337 -10.94 0.74 -5.46
CA CYS A 337 -10.66 -0.63 -5.02
C CYS A 337 -9.71 -0.65 -3.83
N HIS A 338 -9.86 -1.67 -2.99
CA HIS A 338 -8.93 -1.95 -1.90
C HIS A 338 -7.63 -2.56 -2.43
N ASN A 339 -7.74 -3.40 -3.46
CA ASN A 339 -6.71 -4.19 -4.13
C ASN A 339 -6.07 -5.32 -3.30
N ASP A 340 -6.44 -5.49 -2.03
CA ASP A 340 -5.86 -6.52 -1.15
C ASP A 340 -6.80 -6.96 -0.01
N VAL A 341 -8.01 -7.41 -0.36
CA VAL A 341 -9.00 -7.90 0.62
C VAL A 341 -8.70 -9.34 1.06
N GLN A 342 -7.56 -9.56 1.69
CA GLN A 342 -7.19 -10.81 2.37
C GLN A 342 -7.71 -10.87 3.80
N GLU A 343 -7.72 -12.04 4.45
CA GLU A 343 -8.19 -12.19 5.83
C GLU A 343 -7.41 -11.32 6.82
N GLY A 344 -6.11 -11.09 6.60
CA GLY A 344 -5.31 -10.22 7.47
C GLY A 344 -5.79 -8.76 7.53
N ASN A 345 -6.52 -8.32 6.49
CA ASN A 345 -7.01 -6.96 6.32
C ASN A 345 -8.50 -6.81 6.67
N ILE A 346 -9.09 -7.83 7.31
CA ILE A 346 -10.48 -7.83 7.77
C ILE A 346 -10.49 -8.07 9.28
N LEU A 347 -10.92 -7.07 10.04
CA LEU A 347 -11.08 -7.18 11.49
C LEU A 347 -12.50 -7.63 11.81
N ILE A 348 -12.64 -8.64 12.68
CA ILE A 348 -13.91 -8.96 13.33
C ILE A 348 -13.95 -8.18 14.64
N LEU A 349 -14.71 -7.09 14.67
CA LEU A 349 -14.83 -6.22 15.82
C LEU A 349 -15.54 -6.95 16.97
N GLU A 350 -15.03 -6.76 18.19
CA GLU A 350 -15.74 -7.24 19.38
C GLU A 350 -17.01 -6.41 19.59
N ASP A 351 -18.15 -7.08 19.76
CA ASP A 351 -19.44 -6.44 19.93
C ASP A 351 -19.50 -5.69 21.27
N ARG A 352 -19.36 -4.36 21.22
CA ARG A 352 -19.37 -3.51 22.42
C ARG A 352 -20.76 -3.05 22.82
N ASP A 353 -21.69 -2.95 21.88
CA ASP A 353 -22.95 -2.22 22.08
C ASP A 353 -24.22 -2.97 21.60
N HIS A 354 -24.14 -4.21 21.08
CA HIS A 354 -25.28 -5.05 20.62
C HIS A 354 -26.27 -4.35 19.67
N THR A 355 -25.88 -3.23 19.07
CA THR A 355 -26.74 -2.33 18.29
C THR A 355 -26.28 -2.23 16.84
N SER A 356 -25.01 -2.55 16.55
CA SER A 356 -24.48 -2.64 15.20
C SER A 356 -24.72 -4.04 14.64
N THR A 357 -25.42 -4.13 13.51
CA THR A 357 -25.50 -5.36 12.73
C THR A 357 -24.21 -5.67 11.96
N GLU A 358 -23.28 -4.72 11.94
CA GLU A 358 -22.02 -4.81 11.23
C GLU A 358 -20.89 -5.11 12.21
N THR A 359 -20.18 -6.20 11.96
CA THR A 359 -19.13 -6.77 12.80
C THR A 359 -17.75 -6.68 12.15
N LEU A 360 -17.69 -6.37 10.85
CA LEU A 360 -16.44 -6.36 10.08
C LEU A 360 -15.96 -4.94 9.78
N MET A 361 -14.64 -4.76 9.80
CA MET A 361 -13.96 -3.57 9.30
C MET A 361 -12.82 -3.94 8.37
N LEU A 362 -12.81 -3.33 7.18
CA LEU A 362 -11.66 -3.38 6.27
C LEU A 362 -10.59 -2.41 6.77
N ILE A 363 -9.33 -2.83 6.69
CA ILE A 363 -8.16 -2.05 7.09
C ILE A 363 -7.01 -2.23 6.10
N ASP A 364 -5.93 -1.49 6.30
CA ASP A 364 -4.69 -1.60 5.51
C ASP A 364 -4.87 -1.31 4.01
N PHE A 365 -5.13 -0.03 3.72
CA PHE A 365 -5.45 0.47 2.39
C PHE A 365 -4.20 0.84 1.55
N GLU A 366 -3.04 0.23 1.83
CA GLU A 366 -1.77 0.62 1.21
C GLU A 366 -1.76 0.48 -0.32
N TYR A 367 -2.49 -0.51 -0.84
CA TYR A 367 -2.63 -0.76 -2.28
C TYR A 367 -3.84 -0.06 -2.90
N SER A 368 -4.69 0.61 -2.13
CA SER A 368 -5.98 1.09 -2.61
C SER A 368 -5.84 2.19 -3.66
N SER A 369 -6.62 2.09 -4.74
CA SER A 369 -6.60 3.03 -5.85
C SER A 369 -7.88 2.91 -6.67
N TYR A 370 -8.11 3.83 -7.61
CA TYR A 370 -9.06 3.51 -8.67
C TYR A 370 -8.51 2.35 -9.51
N ASN A 371 -9.31 1.30 -9.65
CA ASN A 371 -8.96 0.08 -10.37
C ASN A 371 -10.24 -0.61 -10.87
N TYR A 372 -10.09 -1.72 -11.58
CA TYR A 372 -11.19 -2.55 -12.04
C TYR A 372 -11.83 -3.31 -10.87
N ARG A 373 -13.15 -3.17 -10.70
CA ARG A 373 -13.95 -3.90 -9.70
C ARG A 373 -13.67 -5.41 -9.73
N GLY A 374 -13.51 -5.97 -10.93
CA GLY A 374 -13.23 -7.38 -11.13
C GLY A 374 -11.95 -7.83 -10.44
N PHE A 375 -10.95 -6.95 -10.33
CA PHE A 375 -9.70 -7.24 -9.62
C PHE A 375 -9.95 -7.48 -8.14
N ASP A 376 -10.72 -6.62 -7.46
CA ASP A 376 -11.01 -6.82 -6.04
C ASP A 376 -11.77 -8.12 -5.77
N PHE A 377 -12.75 -8.46 -6.60
CA PHE A 377 -13.48 -9.73 -6.47
C PHE A 377 -12.59 -10.93 -6.74
N GLY A 378 -11.88 -10.92 -7.88
CA GLY A 378 -10.98 -11.99 -8.26
C GLY A 378 -9.88 -12.20 -7.22
N ASN A 379 -9.30 -11.11 -6.72
CA ASN A 379 -8.29 -11.15 -5.65
C ASN A 379 -8.88 -11.73 -4.37
N HIS A 380 -9.99 -11.18 -3.87
CA HIS A 380 -10.63 -11.67 -2.65
C HIS A 380 -10.96 -13.17 -2.73
N PHE A 381 -11.46 -13.65 -3.87
CA PHE A 381 -11.72 -15.07 -4.09
C PHE A 381 -10.45 -15.91 -4.14
N CYS A 382 -9.34 -15.39 -4.67
CA CYS A 382 -8.05 -16.06 -4.58
C CYS A 382 -7.61 -16.29 -3.13
N GLU A 383 -7.84 -15.30 -2.25
CA GLU A 383 -7.40 -15.36 -0.85
C GLU A 383 -8.12 -16.44 -0.01
N TRP A 384 -9.25 -16.99 -0.49
CA TRP A 384 -9.88 -18.17 0.15
C TRP A 384 -9.00 -19.43 0.10
N MET A 385 -8.03 -19.46 -0.81
CA MET A 385 -7.13 -20.59 -0.99
C MET A 385 -5.86 -20.49 -0.14
N TYR A 386 -5.48 -19.31 0.36
CA TYR A 386 -4.16 -19.08 0.95
C TYR A 386 -4.29 -18.76 2.44
N ASP A 387 -3.83 -19.68 3.28
CA ASP A 387 -3.77 -19.49 4.73
C ASP A 387 -2.37 -19.07 5.16
N TYR A 388 -2.24 -17.81 5.59
CA TYR A 388 -0.98 -17.22 6.04
C TYR A 388 -0.72 -17.39 7.55
N THR A 389 -1.60 -18.11 8.26
CA THR A 389 -1.44 -18.38 9.71
C THR A 389 -0.69 -19.67 9.99
N TYR A 390 -0.21 -20.36 8.95
CA TYR A 390 0.56 -21.59 9.07
C TYR A 390 1.94 -21.32 9.67
N ASP A 391 2.23 -21.98 10.78
CA ASP A 391 3.41 -21.72 11.64
C ASP A 391 4.67 -22.48 11.23
N GLN A 392 4.60 -23.26 10.15
CA GLN A 392 5.71 -24.06 9.63
C GLN A 392 6.05 -23.64 8.21
N TRP A 393 7.32 -23.80 7.82
CA TRP A 393 7.77 -23.57 6.45
C TRP A 393 6.81 -24.25 5.43
N PRO A 394 6.36 -23.54 4.38
CA PRO A 394 6.80 -22.24 3.88
C PRO A 394 6.10 -21.00 4.50
N PHE A 395 5.49 -21.15 5.67
CA PHE A 395 4.72 -20.14 6.41
C PHE A 395 3.44 -19.68 5.71
N TYR A 396 2.93 -20.55 4.83
CA TYR A 396 1.58 -20.48 4.30
C TYR A 396 1.11 -21.89 3.91
N LYS A 397 -0.21 -22.06 3.79
CA LYS A 397 -0.83 -23.25 3.22
C LYS A 397 -1.77 -22.86 2.09
N ALA A 398 -1.50 -23.36 0.89
CA ALA A 398 -2.41 -23.23 -0.24
C ALA A 398 -3.33 -24.45 -0.35
N THR A 399 -4.64 -24.23 -0.39
CA THR A 399 -5.66 -25.27 -0.62
C THR A 399 -6.51 -24.86 -1.83
N PRO A 400 -6.08 -25.22 -3.07
CA PRO A 400 -6.77 -24.80 -4.29
C PRO A 400 -8.26 -25.19 -4.36
N GLU A 401 -8.63 -26.25 -3.65
CA GLU A 401 -10.00 -26.75 -3.56
C GLU A 401 -10.94 -25.79 -2.82
N ASN A 402 -10.38 -24.84 -2.06
CA ASN A 402 -11.15 -23.84 -1.30
C ASN A 402 -11.50 -22.60 -2.12
N TYR A 403 -11.09 -22.50 -3.40
CA TYR A 403 -11.55 -21.42 -4.26
C TYR A 403 -13.09 -21.42 -4.29
N PRO A 404 -13.76 -20.26 -4.14
CA PRO A 404 -15.20 -20.22 -3.95
C PRO A 404 -15.92 -20.87 -5.12
N THR A 405 -16.85 -21.78 -4.80
CA THR A 405 -17.73 -22.40 -5.79
C THR A 405 -18.60 -21.35 -6.46
N ARG A 406 -19.18 -21.68 -7.62
CA ARG A 406 -20.11 -20.79 -8.33
C ARG A 406 -21.26 -20.30 -7.44
N GLU A 407 -21.77 -21.14 -6.55
CA GLU A 407 -22.84 -20.78 -5.61
C GLU A 407 -22.36 -19.75 -4.57
N GLN A 408 -21.16 -19.94 -4.01
CA GLN A 408 -20.56 -18.98 -3.08
C GLN A 408 -20.25 -17.64 -3.75
N GLN A 409 -19.74 -17.66 -4.98
CA GLN A 409 -19.50 -16.44 -5.75
C GLN A 409 -20.81 -15.69 -6.04
N LEU A 410 -21.88 -16.41 -6.42
CA LEU A 410 -23.21 -15.82 -6.60
C LEU A 410 -23.76 -15.21 -5.31
N HIS A 411 -23.59 -15.90 -4.18
CA HIS A 411 -23.99 -15.37 -2.88
C HIS A 411 -23.28 -14.05 -2.56
N PHE A 412 -21.96 -13.99 -2.78
CA PHE A 412 -21.18 -12.76 -2.62
C PHE A 412 -21.68 -11.64 -3.56
N ILE A 413 -21.80 -11.93 -4.86
CA ILE A 413 -22.23 -10.97 -5.89
C ILE A 413 -23.64 -10.43 -5.59
N ARG A 414 -24.57 -11.28 -5.14
CA ARG A 414 -25.93 -10.87 -4.80
C ARG A 414 -25.98 -9.90 -3.64
N ASN A 415 -25.20 -10.13 -2.59
CA ASN A 415 -25.11 -9.21 -1.44
C ASN A 415 -24.44 -7.89 -1.85
N TYR A 416 -23.37 -7.95 -2.65
CA TYR A 416 -22.72 -6.76 -3.22
C TYR A 416 -23.72 -5.91 -4.03
N LEU A 417 -24.47 -6.54 -4.96
CA LEU A 417 -25.46 -5.85 -5.79
C LEU A 417 -26.68 -5.38 -4.98
N ALA A 418 -27.08 -6.09 -3.93
CA ALA A 418 -28.16 -5.66 -3.04
C ALA A 418 -27.78 -4.35 -2.32
N GLU A 419 -26.52 -4.22 -1.88
CA GLU A 419 -26.04 -2.98 -1.27
C GLU A 419 -26.01 -1.82 -2.27
N GLN A 420 -25.47 -2.01 -3.47
CA GLN A 420 -25.44 -0.96 -4.50
C GLN A 420 -26.84 -0.51 -4.97
N ARG A 421 -27.85 -1.39 -4.84
CA ARG A 421 -29.23 -1.10 -5.24
C ARG A 421 -30.02 -0.31 -4.20
N LYS A 422 -29.51 -0.10 -2.98
CA LYS A 422 -30.19 0.73 -1.97
C LYS A 422 -30.54 2.13 -2.49
N ASP A 423 -29.78 2.63 -3.46
CA ASP A 423 -29.92 3.96 -4.05
C ASP A 423 -30.43 3.97 -5.50
N SER A 424 -30.87 2.83 -6.08
CA SER A 424 -31.30 2.76 -7.49
C SER A 424 -32.45 1.78 -7.78
N ASP A 425 -33.56 2.30 -8.32
CA ASP A 425 -34.76 1.55 -8.76
C ASP A 425 -34.66 1.01 -10.20
N SER A 426 -33.45 0.73 -10.72
CA SER A 426 -33.31 0.32 -12.12
C SER A 426 -33.72 -1.14 -12.35
N PRO A 427 -34.64 -1.44 -13.28
CA PRO A 427 -35.02 -2.80 -13.66
C PRO A 427 -33.92 -3.42 -14.53
N MET A 428 -32.88 -3.96 -13.90
CA MET A 428 -31.78 -4.65 -14.58
C MET A 428 -32.05 -6.15 -14.64
N ASN A 429 -31.63 -6.82 -15.72
CA ASN A 429 -31.66 -8.28 -15.80
C ASN A 429 -30.64 -8.85 -14.81
N GLN A 430 -31.12 -9.21 -13.62
CA GLN A 430 -30.29 -9.66 -12.52
C GLN A 430 -29.49 -10.92 -12.88
N THR A 431 -30.09 -11.89 -13.58
CA THR A 431 -29.40 -13.12 -13.96
C THR A 431 -28.23 -12.84 -14.91
N GLN A 432 -28.42 -12.03 -15.96
CA GLN A 432 -27.32 -11.70 -16.87
C GLN A 432 -26.19 -10.96 -16.14
N THR A 433 -26.55 -10.01 -15.26
CA THR A 433 -25.57 -9.25 -14.46
C THR A 433 -24.76 -10.17 -13.56
N GLU A 434 -25.42 -11.14 -12.91
CA GLU A 434 -24.77 -12.14 -12.06
C GLU A 434 -23.77 -12.98 -12.87
N GLU A 435 -24.14 -13.46 -14.06
CA GLU A 435 -23.22 -14.23 -14.93
C GLU A 435 -22.03 -13.40 -15.41
N ASP A 436 -22.27 -12.15 -15.84
CA ASP A 436 -21.21 -11.26 -16.31
C ASP A 436 -20.20 -10.97 -15.20
N MET A 437 -20.68 -10.77 -13.96
CA MET A 437 -19.82 -10.54 -12.79
C MET A 437 -19.04 -11.79 -12.36
N ILE A 438 -19.56 -13.01 -12.54
CA ILE A 438 -18.80 -14.24 -12.35
C ILE A 438 -17.64 -14.31 -13.34
N ILE A 439 -17.91 -14.05 -14.63
CA ILE A 439 -16.86 -14.08 -15.67
C ILE A 439 -15.82 -13.00 -15.38
N GLU A 440 -16.26 -11.79 -15.03
CA GLU A 440 -15.42 -10.67 -14.62
C GLU A 440 -14.48 -11.08 -13.47
N ALA A 441 -15.02 -11.52 -12.33
CA ALA A 441 -14.23 -11.87 -11.15
C ALA A 441 -13.21 -12.98 -11.46
N ASN A 442 -13.62 -14.05 -12.15
CA ASN A 442 -12.74 -15.19 -12.42
C ASN A 442 -11.66 -14.90 -13.46
N ARG A 443 -11.91 -14.01 -14.42
CA ARG A 443 -10.86 -13.56 -15.35
C ARG A 443 -9.88 -12.61 -14.68
N TYR A 444 -10.35 -11.72 -13.81
CA TYR A 444 -9.47 -10.86 -13.03
C TYR A 444 -8.74 -11.59 -11.89
N ALA A 445 -9.22 -12.75 -11.43
CA ALA A 445 -8.46 -13.66 -10.56
C ALA A 445 -7.14 -14.11 -11.22
N LEU A 446 -7.10 -14.25 -12.55
CA LEU A 446 -5.85 -14.48 -13.29
C LEU A 446 -4.87 -13.31 -13.10
N ALA A 447 -5.36 -12.08 -13.15
CA ALA A 447 -4.53 -10.90 -12.90
C ALA A 447 -3.99 -10.86 -11.48
N SER A 448 -4.81 -11.23 -10.49
CA SER A 448 -4.38 -11.37 -9.10
C SER A 448 -3.26 -12.42 -8.96
N HIS A 449 -3.44 -13.63 -9.50
CA HIS A 449 -2.38 -14.64 -9.49
C HIS A 449 -1.08 -14.17 -10.15
N PHE A 450 -1.20 -13.48 -11.29
CA PHE A 450 -0.05 -12.98 -12.04
C PHE A 450 0.70 -11.88 -11.26
N LEU A 451 -0.03 -10.90 -10.72
CA LEU A 451 0.54 -9.78 -9.95
C LEU A 451 1.25 -10.29 -8.69
N TRP A 452 0.57 -11.10 -7.88
CA TRP A 452 1.15 -11.58 -6.62
C TRP A 452 2.23 -12.65 -6.83
N GLY A 453 2.17 -13.38 -7.94
CA GLY A 453 3.25 -14.25 -8.38
C GLY A 453 4.54 -13.48 -8.68
N LEU A 454 4.45 -12.39 -9.45
CA LEU A 454 5.59 -11.50 -9.71
C LEU A 454 6.11 -10.81 -8.46
N TRP A 455 5.20 -10.26 -7.64
CA TRP A 455 5.53 -9.65 -6.35
C TRP A 455 6.37 -10.62 -5.50
N SER A 456 5.93 -11.87 -5.41
CA SER A 456 6.61 -12.88 -4.61
C SER A 456 8.02 -13.20 -5.11
N ILE A 457 8.25 -13.28 -6.43
CA ILE A 457 9.60 -13.47 -6.99
C ILE A 457 10.54 -12.32 -6.58
N ILE A 458 10.04 -11.08 -6.56
CA ILE A 458 10.82 -9.91 -6.13
C ILE A 458 11.13 -10.02 -4.63
N GLN A 459 10.11 -10.34 -3.82
CA GLN A 459 10.25 -10.46 -2.37
C GLN A 459 11.22 -11.56 -1.95
N ALA A 460 11.36 -12.65 -2.71
CA ALA A 460 12.35 -13.70 -2.47
C ALA A 460 13.81 -13.20 -2.47
N LYS A 461 14.07 -11.99 -2.99
CA LYS A 461 15.39 -11.37 -2.99
C LYS A 461 15.53 -10.26 -1.95
N ILE A 462 14.47 -9.46 -1.75
CA ILE A 462 14.55 -8.20 -0.99
C ILE A 462 13.88 -8.26 0.38
N SER A 463 13.02 -9.24 0.62
CA SER A 463 12.29 -9.35 1.88
C SER A 463 13.19 -9.87 2.99
N LYS A 464 12.98 -9.34 4.20
CA LYS A 464 13.64 -9.80 5.43
C LYS A 464 12.78 -10.76 6.24
N ILE A 465 11.65 -11.17 5.68
CA ILE A 465 10.62 -11.94 6.38
C ILE A 465 10.77 -13.40 5.98
N GLU A 466 10.72 -14.28 6.98
CA GLU A 466 10.72 -15.72 6.78
C GLU A 466 9.40 -16.14 6.13
N PHE A 467 9.44 -16.36 4.82
CA PHE A 467 8.30 -16.80 4.02
C PHE A 467 8.84 -17.47 2.75
N GLY A 468 8.23 -18.59 2.33
CA GLY A 468 8.63 -19.29 1.11
C GLY A 468 8.10 -18.60 -0.15
N TYR A 469 8.55 -17.40 -0.43
CA TYR A 469 8.17 -16.59 -1.61
C TYR A 469 8.38 -17.33 -2.93
N MET A 470 9.50 -18.03 -3.15
CA MET A 470 9.68 -18.76 -4.41
C MET A 470 8.69 -19.92 -4.58
N ASP A 471 8.29 -20.58 -3.48
CA ASP A 471 7.25 -21.61 -3.50
C ASP A 471 5.86 -21.00 -3.72
N TYR A 472 5.61 -19.85 -3.08
CA TYR A 472 4.37 -19.10 -3.24
C TYR A 472 4.21 -18.60 -4.67
N ALA A 473 5.25 -18.01 -5.27
CA ALA A 473 5.26 -17.58 -6.67
C ALA A 473 4.88 -18.75 -7.60
N GLN A 474 5.51 -19.91 -7.44
CA GLN A 474 5.16 -21.11 -8.20
C GLN A 474 3.70 -21.51 -8.00
N CYS A 475 3.22 -21.50 -6.75
CA CYS A 475 1.83 -21.83 -6.43
C CYS A 475 0.83 -20.87 -7.10
N ARG A 476 1.11 -19.55 -7.09
CA ARG A 476 0.27 -18.54 -7.76
C ARG A 476 0.25 -18.75 -9.28
N PHE A 477 1.39 -19.02 -9.92
CA PHE A 477 1.41 -19.29 -11.37
C PHE A 477 0.77 -20.64 -11.74
N ASP A 478 0.91 -21.68 -10.91
CA ASP A 478 0.21 -22.94 -11.13
C ASP A 478 -1.32 -22.75 -11.06
N ALA A 479 -1.80 -21.93 -10.12
CA ALA A 479 -3.21 -21.55 -10.01
C ALA A 479 -3.66 -20.69 -11.21
N TYR A 480 -2.85 -19.73 -11.66
CA TYR A 480 -3.08 -18.95 -12.89
C TYR A 480 -3.35 -19.88 -14.09
N PHE A 481 -2.48 -20.85 -14.36
CA PHE A 481 -2.65 -21.74 -15.51
C PHE A 481 -3.83 -22.70 -15.36
N LYS A 482 -4.18 -23.12 -14.14
CA LYS A 482 -5.39 -23.91 -13.90
C LYS A 482 -6.64 -23.10 -14.19
N GLN A 483 -6.72 -21.89 -13.66
CA GLN A 483 -7.85 -20.99 -13.85
C GLN A 483 -7.97 -20.52 -15.31
N LYS A 484 -6.84 -20.30 -15.99
CA LYS A 484 -6.81 -19.87 -17.41
C LYS A 484 -7.55 -20.87 -18.29
N LYS A 485 -7.36 -22.17 -18.07
CA LYS A 485 -8.07 -23.24 -18.81
C LYS A 485 -9.59 -23.20 -18.69
N LEU A 486 -10.12 -22.59 -17.63
CA LEU A 486 -11.55 -22.49 -17.36
C LEU A 486 -12.17 -21.20 -17.90
N PHE A 487 -11.37 -20.11 -18.00
CA PHE A 487 -11.90 -18.75 -18.22
C PHE A 487 -11.22 -17.95 -19.34
N SER A 488 -10.17 -18.46 -20.00
CA SER A 488 -9.50 -17.80 -21.13
C SER A 488 -10.13 -18.10 -22.47
#